data_AF-A0A5B1CQJ4-F1
#
_entry.id   AF-A0A5B1CQJ4-F1
#
_cell.length_a   1.000
_cell.length_b   1.000
_cell.length_c   1.000
_cell.angle_alpha   90.00
_cell.angle_beta   90.00
_cell.angle_gamma   90.00
#
_symmetry.space_group_name_H-M   'P 1'
#
loop_
_entity.id
_entity.type
_entity.pdbx_description
1 polymer ?
#
loop_
_entity_poly.entity_id
_entity_poly.type
_entity_poly.pdbx_seq_one_letter_code
_entity_poly.pdbx_strand_id
1 'polypeptide(L)'
;MNLMTHFVFAETSIADVSLGYREEVVAGGVPMWIYAAVAIAFIAIGAAVYAWINRTPTILNTPLGMLHELCKAHRVNRRGRRLLEQMAEAASLDHPAILFAGPEHLESCIKQTQGRIDYKTEHASTLGILRRKLYG
;
A
#
# COMPACT_ATOMS: atom_id res chain seq x y z
N MET A 1 -63.15 -52.38 -52.63
CA MET A 1 -61.75 -52.40 -53.11
C MET A 1 -61.17 -51.02 -52.87
N ASN A 2 -60.89 -50.72 -51.59
CA ASN A 2 -59.58 -50.67 -50.95
C ASN A 2 -58.77 -49.40 -51.27
N LEU A 3 -58.78 -48.50 -50.29
CA LEU A 3 -57.97 -47.29 -50.15
C LEU A 3 -56.48 -47.59 -50.38
N MET A 4 -55.85 -46.86 -51.30
CA MET A 4 -54.40 -46.73 -51.35
C MET A 4 -53.98 -45.60 -50.40
N THR A 5 -53.42 -45.98 -49.27
CA THR A 5 -52.70 -45.12 -48.32
C THR A 5 -51.31 -44.82 -48.87
N HIS A 6 -51.10 -43.61 -49.37
CA HIS A 6 -49.76 -43.08 -49.63
C HIS A 6 -49.16 -42.59 -48.31
N PHE A 7 -48.33 -43.42 -47.68
CA PHE A 7 -47.41 -42.97 -46.64
C PHE A 7 -46.17 -42.37 -47.33
N VAL A 8 -46.08 -41.04 -47.36
CA VAL A 8 -44.85 -40.34 -47.71
C VAL A 8 -43.95 -40.41 -46.48
N PHE A 9 -43.04 -41.38 -46.46
CA PHE A 9 -41.94 -41.40 -45.52
C PHE A 9 -40.94 -40.32 -45.93
N ALA A 10 -40.87 -39.23 -45.17
CA ALA A 10 -39.75 -38.31 -45.23
C ALA A 10 -38.53 -39.01 -44.61
N GLU A 11 -37.69 -39.63 -45.44
CA GLU A 11 -36.35 -40.04 -45.02
C GLU A 11 -35.55 -38.79 -44.67
N THR A 12 -35.52 -38.44 -43.39
CA THR A 12 -34.56 -37.47 -42.85
C THR A 12 -33.20 -38.16 -42.82
N SER A 13 -32.43 -38.00 -43.91
CA SER A 13 -31.05 -38.45 -43.94
C SER A 13 -30.25 -37.68 -42.90
N ILE A 14 -29.58 -38.39 -41.99
CA ILE A 14 -28.69 -37.83 -40.96
C ILE A 14 -27.61 -36.92 -41.58
N ALA A 15 -27.35 -37.05 -42.89
CA ALA A 15 -26.49 -36.16 -43.64
C ALA A 15 -26.92 -34.68 -43.59
N ASP A 16 -28.23 -34.38 -43.60
CA ASP A 16 -28.74 -33.00 -43.59
C ASP A 16 -28.55 -32.31 -42.23
N VAL A 17 -28.58 -33.08 -41.15
CA VAL A 17 -28.34 -32.55 -39.79
C VAL A 17 -26.86 -32.16 -39.61
N SER A 18 -25.94 -32.82 -40.32
CA SER A 18 -24.50 -32.53 -40.25
C SER A 18 -24.08 -31.26 -40.98
N LEU A 19 -24.84 -30.85 -42.01
CA LEU A 19 -24.55 -29.64 -42.79
C LEU A 19 -24.94 -28.37 -42.02
N GLY A 20 -26.11 -28.36 -41.37
CA GLY A 20 -26.57 -27.23 -40.56
C GLY A 20 -25.72 -27.00 -39.30
N TYR A 21 -25.20 -28.06 -38.68
CA TYR A 21 -24.36 -27.92 -37.49
C TYR A 21 -22.97 -27.35 -37.80
N ARG A 22 -22.45 -27.49 -39.02
CA ARG A 22 -21.08 -27.08 -39.35
C ARG A 22 -20.91 -25.57 -39.55
N GLU A 23 -21.99 -24.84 -39.80
CA GLU A 23 -21.92 -23.39 -40.05
C GLU A 23 -22.15 -22.54 -38.80
N GLU A 24 -22.78 -23.07 -37.74
CA GLU A 24 -23.04 -22.31 -36.51
C GLU A 24 -21.96 -22.41 -35.43
N VAL A 25 -20.98 -23.33 -35.57
CA VAL A 25 -19.85 -23.40 -34.63
C VAL A 25 -18.79 -22.35 -35.00
N VAL A 26 -19.13 -21.10 -34.68
CA VAL A 26 -18.20 -20.03 -34.32
C VAL A 26 -17.18 -19.66 -35.40
N ALA A 27 -17.64 -19.11 -36.52
CA ALA A 27 -16.82 -18.26 -37.40
C ALA A 27 -16.58 -16.85 -36.80
N GLY A 28 -16.69 -16.69 -35.48
CA GLY A 28 -16.46 -15.45 -34.75
C GLY A 28 -15.25 -15.60 -33.83
N GLY A 29 -14.04 -15.55 -34.40
CA GLY A 29 -12.82 -15.48 -33.60
C GLY A 29 -12.87 -14.29 -32.64
N VAL A 30 -12.28 -14.45 -31.45
CA VAL A 30 -12.23 -13.36 -30.46
C VAL A 30 -11.55 -12.16 -31.12
N PRO A 31 -12.24 -11.03 -31.28
CA PRO A 31 -11.69 -9.89 -32.00
C PRO A 31 -10.48 -9.32 -31.25
N MET A 32 -9.45 -8.93 -32.00
CA MET A 32 -8.13 -8.55 -31.48
C MET A 32 -8.18 -7.46 -30.38
N TRP A 33 -9.19 -6.59 -30.42
CA TRP A 33 -9.38 -5.53 -29.42
C TRP A 33 -9.66 -6.05 -28.02
N ILE A 34 -10.22 -7.26 -27.86
CA ILE A 34 -10.47 -7.86 -26.54
C ILE A 34 -9.14 -8.20 -25.85
N TYR A 35 -8.18 -8.74 -26.58
CA TYR A 35 -6.84 -9.01 -26.03
C TYR A 35 -6.13 -7.71 -25.61
N ALA A 36 -6.25 -6.66 -26.43
CA ALA A 36 -5.72 -5.34 -26.08
C ALA A 36 -6.40 -4.76 -24.83
N ALA A 37 -7.73 -4.88 -24.71
CA ALA A 37 -8.48 -4.41 -23.55
C ALA A 37 -8.07 -5.14 -22.27
N VAL A 38 -7.86 -6.46 -22.34
CA VAL A 38 -7.38 -7.27 -21.21
C VAL A 38 -5.98 -6.83 -20.78
N ALA A 39 -5.06 -6.63 -21.72
CA ALA A 39 -3.70 -6.14 -21.40
C ALA A 39 -3.72 -4.76 -20.73
N ILE A 40 -4.52 -3.82 -21.25
CA ILE A 40 -4.68 -2.49 -20.66
C ILE A 40 -5.27 -2.57 -19.26
N ALA A 41 -6.26 -3.44 -19.04
CA ALA A 41 -6.85 -3.64 -17.72
C ALA A 41 -5.81 -4.10 -16.69
N PHE A 42 -4.94 -5.05 -17.05
CA PHE A 42 -3.86 -5.48 -16.15
C PHE A 42 -2.87 -4.36 -15.83
N ILE A 43 -2.49 -3.56 -16.83
CA ILE A 43 -1.59 -2.41 -16.62
C ILE A 43 -2.26 -1.37 -15.70
N ALA A 44 -3.54 -1.06 -15.93
CA ALA A 44 -4.28 -0.10 -15.13
C ALA A 44 -4.43 -0.57 -13.67
N ILE A 45 -4.72 -1.84 -13.45
CA ILE A 45 -4.81 -2.43 -12.10
C ILE A 45 -3.43 -2.40 -11.43
N GLY A 46 -2.37 -2.81 -12.12
CA GLY A 46 -1.01 -2.75 -11.60
C GLY A 46 -0.59 -1.34 -11.22
N ALA A 47 -0.88 -0.36 -12.08
CA ALA A 47 -0.62 1.05 -11.82
C ALA A 47 -1.44 1.58 -10.63
N ALA A 48 -2.71 1.18 -10.51
CA ALA A 48 -3.56 1.58 -9.39
C ALA A 48 -3.06 1.00 -8.05
N VAL A 49 -2.67 -0.28 -8.03
CA VAL A 49 -2.09 -0.94 -6.85
C VAL A 49 -0.74 -0.31 -6.50
N TYR A 50 0.12 -0.09 -7.48
CA TYR A 50 1.40 0.59 -7.28
C TYR A 50 1.20 2.00 -6.71
N ALA A 51 0.28 2.78 -7.28
CA ALA A 51 -0.03 4.11 -6.80
C ALA A 51 -0.65 4.09 -5.39
N TRP A 52 -1.40 3.06 -5.02
CA TRP A 52 -1.95 2.90 -3.67
C TRP A 52 -0.84 2.60 -2.66
N ILE A 53 0.03 1.64 -2.95
CA ILE A 53 1.13 1.24 -2.07
C ILE A 53 2.16 2.37 -1.93
N ASN A 54 2.51 3.03 -3.03
CA ASN A 54 3.45 4.14 -3.07
C ASN A 54 2.81 5.50 -2.76
N ARG A 55 1.60 5.55 -2.19
CA ARG A 55 1.13 6.77 -1.52
C ARG A 55 2.00 7.02 -0.29
N THR A 56 3.17 7.59 -0.52
CA THR A 56 3.96 8.24 0.52
C THR A 56 3.06 9.31 1.12
N PRO A 57 2.73 9.25 2.42
CA PRO A 57 1.91 10.28 3.02
C PRO A 57 2.63 11.62 2.86
N THR A 58 1.99 12.55 2.16
CA THR A 58 2.49 13.88 1.80
C THR A 58 2.95 14.72 3.02
N ILE A 59 2.62 14.27 4.24
CA ILE A 59 3.00 14.84 5.53
C ILE A 59 4.49 14.54 5.88
N LEU A 60 5.11 13.54 5.24
CA LEU A 60 6.51 13.13 5.50
C LEU A 60 7.57 14.13 5.05
N ASN A 61 7.21 15.12 4.22
CA ASN A 61 8.17 16.13 3.75
C ASN A 61 8.47 17.22 4.80
N THR A 62 7.86 17.14 5.99
CA THR A 62 8.19 18.05 7.10
C THR A 62 8.96 17.30 8.18
N PRO A 63 10.08 17.86 8.70
CA PRO A 63 10.88 17.24 9.75
C PRO A 63 10.05 16.93 11.01
N LEU A 64 9.05 17.78 11.32
CA LEU A 64 8.09 17.57 12.40
C LEU A 64 7.08 16.43 12.10
N GLY A 65 6.64 16.28 10.85
CA GLY A 65 5.76 15.19 10.44
C GLY A 65 6.44 13.82 10.57
N MET A 66 7.72 13.74 10.18
CA MET A 66 8.51 12.53 10.33
C MET A 66 8.77 12.19 11.80
N LEU A 67 9.09 13.19 12.65
CA LEU A 67 9.18 13.00 14.10
C LEU A 67 7.88 12.49 14.71
N HIS A 68 6.74 13.01 14.24
CA HIS A 68 5.43 12.60 14.74
C HIS A 68 5.15 11.12 14.45
N GLU A 69 5.40 10.67 13.22
CA GLU A 69 5.21 9.27 12.83
C GLU A 69 6.18 8.34 13.56
N LEU A 70 7.44 8.75 13.76
CA LEU A 70 8.40 7.99 14.57
C LEU A 70 7.95 7.88 16.04
N CYS A 71 7.51 8.98 16.65
CA CYS A 71 6.96 8.95 18.00
C CYS A 71 5.72 8.05 18.10
N LYS A 72 4.87 8.04 17.07
CA LYS A 72 3.67 7.19 17.00
C LYS A 72 4.04 5.71 16.86
N ALA A 73 5.00 5.38 15.99
CA ALA A 73 5.52 4.03 15.81
C ALA A 73 6.10 3.46 17.13
N HIS A 74 6.86 4.26 17.86
CA HIS A 74 7.45 3.87 19.14
C HIS A 74 6.52 4.06 20.36
N ARG A 75 5.22 4.34 20.14
CA ARG A 75 4.22 4.58 21.20
C ARG A 75 4.71 5.55 22.28
N VAL A 76 5.36 6.63 21.85
CA VAL A 76 5.86 7.69 22.73
C VAL A 76 4.70 8.61 23.11
N ASN A 77 4.53 8.85 24.41
CA ASN A 77 3.47 9.71 24.92
C ASN A 77 3.71 11.18 24.54
N ARG A 78 2.63 11.98 24.51
CA ARG A 78 2.67 13.41 24.14
C ARG A 78 3.71 14.23 24.91
N ARG A 79 3.97 13.90 26.19
CA ARG A 79 5.02 14.53 27.01
C ARG A 79 6.44 14.20 26.51
N GLY A 80 6.70 12.93 26.16
CA GLY A 80 7.99 12.51 25.62
C GLY A 80 8.27 13.09 24.23
N ARG A 81 7.22 13.23 23.41
CA ARG A 81 7.31 13.92 22.12
C ARG A 81 7.71 15.38 22.27
N ARG A 82 7.04 16.15 23.15
CA ARG A 82 7.37 17.56 23.39
C ARG A 82 8.81 17.75 23.88
N LEU A 83 9.27 16.81 24.69
CA LEU A 83 10.64 16.82 25.21
C LEU A 83 11.66 16.57 24.09
N LEU A 84 11.39 15.63 23.17
CA LEU A 84 12.21 15.41 21.97
C LEU A 84 12.19 16.62 21.02
N GLU A 85 11.03 17.26 20.84
CA GLU A 85 10.91 18.49 20.04
C GLU A 85 11.77 19.62 20.64
N GLN A 86 11.67 19.85 21.95
CA GLN A 86 12.48 20.86 22.65
C GLN A 86 13.98 20.56 22.60
N MET A 87 14.37 19.30 22.71
CA MET A 87 15.76 18.88 22.55
C MET A 87 16.28 19.14 21.14
N ALA A 88 15.49 18.75 20.12
CA ALA A 88 15.85 18.96 18.73
C ALA A 88 16.00 20.46 18.39
N GLU A 89 15.10 21.29 18.92
CA GLU A 89 15.14 22.75 18.76
C GLU A 89 16.35 23.36 19.47
N ALA A 90 16.62 22.96 20.73
CA ALA A 90 17.75 23.48 21.51
C ALA A 90 19.12 23.03 20.98
N ALA A 91 19.19 21.87 20.33
CA ALA A 91 20.36 21.38 19.62
C ALA A 91 20.46 21.91 18.18
N SER A 92 19.45 22.65 17.70
CA SER A 92 19.37 23.18 16.33
C SER A 92 19.59 22.09 15.27
N LEU A 93 18.97 20.92 15.47
CA LEU A 93 19.05 19.79 14.56
C LEU A 93 18.21 20.06 13.31
N ASP A 94 18.83 19.99 12.13
CA ASP A 94 18.13 20.10 10.83
C ASP A 94 17.04 19.03 10.66
N HIS A 95 17.25 17.85 11.25
CA HIS A 95 16.30 16.76 11.18
C HIS A 95 16.17 16.00 12.52
N PRO A 96 15.01 16.08 13.19
CA PRO A 96 14.81 15.48 14.52
C PRO A 96 14.77 13.94 14.49
N ALA A 97 14.63 13.31 13.30
CA ALA A 97 14.71 11.87 13.18
C ALA A 97 16.12 11.30 13.43
N ILE A 98 17.16 12.13 13.40
CA ILE A 98 18.53 11.71 13.76
C ILE A 98 18.58 11.18 15.20
N LEU A 99 17.69 11.66 16.09
CA LEU A 99 17.55 11.18 17.46
C LEU A 99 17.07 9.73 17.58
N PHE A 100 16.56 9.14 16.49
CA PHE A 100 16.08 7.77 16.40
C PHE A 100 17.06 6.84 15.67
N ALA A 101 18.10 7.39 15.02
CA ALA A 101 19.06 6.61 14.26
C ALA A 101 19.92 5.70 15.15
N GLY A 102 20.18 6.12 16.39
CA GLY A 102 20.97 5.35 17.34
C GLY A 102 21.07 6.02 18.71
N PRO A 103 21.29 5.23 19.78
CA PRO A 103 21.35 5.75 21.15
C PRO A 103 22.45 6.79 21.36
N GLU A 104 23.56 6.69 20.62
CA GLU A 104 24.66 7.65 20.60
C GLU A 104 24.24 9.06 20.16
N HIS A 105 23.31 9.16 19.21
CA HIS A 105 22.79 10.45 18.73
C HIS A 105 21.89 11.10 19.77
N LEU A 106 21.07 10.29 20.46
CA LEU A 106 20.23 10.76 21.55
C LEU A 106 21.10 11.27 22.73
N GLU A 107 22.12 10.50 23.14
CA GLU A 107 23.03 10.89 24.22
C GLU A 107 23.82 12.16 23.89
N SER A 108 24.28 12.29 22.65
CA SER A 108 25.00 13.48 22.19
C SER A 108 24.12 14.72 22.25
N CYS A 109 22.85 14.60 21.85
CA CYS A 109 21.88 15.68 21.94
C CYS A 109 21.57 16.07 23.39
N ILE A 110 21.44 15.09 24.29
CA ILE A 110 21.24 15.35 25.72
C ILE A 110 22.43 16.12 26.29
N LYS A 111 23.67 15.70 26.00
CA LYS A 111 24.89 16.40 26.47
C LYS A 111 24.97 17.84 25.96
N GLN A 112 24.61 18.06 24.69
CA GLN A 112 24.64 19.39 24.08
C GLN A 112 23.57 20.34 24.64
N THR A 113 22.43 19.79 25.04
CA THR A 113 21.30 20.57 25.58
C THR A 113 21.32 20.71 27.10
N GLN A 114 22.17 19.94 27.81
CA GLN A 114 22.26 19.93 29.28
C GLN A 114 22.61 21.30 29.89
N GLY A 115 23.24 22.20 29.12
CA GLY A 115 23.50 23.58 29.52
C GLY A 115 22.48 24.62 29.03
N ARG A 116 21.51 24.23 28.20
CA ARG A 116 20.51 25.12 27.58
C ARG A 116 19.09 24.89 28.08
N ILE A 117 18.78 23.67 28.51
CA ILE A 117 17.48 23.27 29.06
C ILE A 117 17.70 22.93 30.53
N ASP A 118 16.91 23.52 31.42
CA ASP A 118 16.86 23.14 32.84
C ASP A 118 16.20 21.77 32.97
N TYR A 119 17.02 20.72 32.93
CA TYR A 119 16.55 19.34 33.10
C TYR A 119 16.21 19.08 34.56
N LYS A 120 14.96 19.37 34.93
CA LYS A 120 14.37 18.89 36.17
C LYS A 120 14.48 17.36 36.28
N THR A 121 14.61 16.83 37.49
CA THR A 121 14.73 15.39 37.79
C THR A 121 13.60 14.53 37.20
N GLU A 122 12.42 15.11 36.98
CA GLU A 122 11.30 14.46 36.28
C GLU A 122 11.55 14.15 34.79
N HIS A 123 12.46 14.89 34.14
CA HIS A 123 12.82 14.66 32.74
C HIS A 123 13.76 13.46 32.57
N ALA A 124 14.59 13.16 33.58
CA ALA A 124 15.52 12.02 33.55
C ALA A 124 14.78 10.67 33.54
N SER A 125 13.70 10.54 34.31
CA SER A 125 12.87 9.32 34.30
C SER A 125 12.14 9.14 32.96
N THR A 126 11.66 10.26 32.39
CA THR A 126 11.02 10.26 31.06
C THR A 126 11.99 9.86 29.96
N LEU A 127 13.26 10.30 30.04
CA LEU A 127 14.33 9.93 29.12
C LEU A 127 14.69 8.44 29.20
N GLY A 128 14.75 7.87 30.40
CA GLY A 128 14.97 6.43 30.56
C GLY A 128 13.87 5.59 29.90
N ILE A 129 12.61 6.00 30.06
CA ILE A 129 11.45 5.35 29.43
C ILE A 129 11.50 5.52 27.90
N LEU A 130 11.86 6.72 27.42
CA LEU A 130 12.06 6.99 25.99
C LEU A 130 13.14 6.10 25.40
N ARG A 131 14.33 6.04 26.00
CA ARG A 131 15.43 5.20 25.54
C ARG A 131 15.01 3.74 25.39
N ARG A 132 14.31 3.20 26.38
CA ARG A 132 13.81 1.81 26.34
C ARG A 132 12.76 1.59 25.24
N LYS A 133 11.93 2.59 24.93
CA LYS A 133 10.92 2.49 23.86
C LYS A 133 11.50 2.65 22.45
N LEU A 134 12.59 3.41 22.34
CA LEU A 134 13.25 3.70 21.06
C LEU A 134 14.22 2.58 20.66
N TYR A 135 14.95 2.02 21.63
CA TYR A 135 16.09 1.12 21.38
C TYR A 135 16.02 -0.21 22.13
N GLY A 136 14.90 -0.51 22.80
CA GLY A 136 14.72 -1.73 23.59
C GLY A 136 13.77 -2.74 22.95
#